data_AF-A0A4Q3VC01-F1
#
_entry.id   AF-A0A4Q3VC01-F1
#
_cell.length_a   1.000
_cell.length_b   1.000
_cell.length_c   1.000
_cell.angle_alpha   90.00
_cell.angle_beta   90.00
_cell.angle_gamma   90.00
#
_symmetry.space_group_name_H-M   'P 1'
#
loop_
_entity.id
_entity.type
_entity.pdbx_description
1 polymer ?
#
loop_
_entity_poly.entity_id
_entity_poly.type
_entity_poly.pdbx_seq_one_letter_code
_entity_poly.pdbx_strand_id
1 'polypeptide(L)'
;MKRSIVAALAVLTGVASAQNVTVQQTYVSGSNDRYERPLSTVLDENLNVYVLSRGGLSGFTNRLTKYDRGGQKLWTSPFTNDFYDVANGLALDNSGDPIVVGHSYGKLLIVKFDTATGAATATRKSNPFNPARGIGGGDVVVDPVDDTIVIGGSIERGGDPDSNTRPYIAKFSNDGGTEIWRSAPLDLKGSITHMKIESGRVYVGGNSPENKSVYLGYIPVSGGTQRGFTPTPGETTYKELRSFVVVGDRVVWTAEDREFWSGYRNRLHYGQCHFPTSGTGSFTQFNESGWTYKLFTGLAYDSDSGQIGFQISGQPAATVQFMTIDPGTGAFSTTSTVEMRDGGSGLVPMGNGMFAAYTQGPMQHAFLVNPLLGVVSGTPYRTGRVGSLRSKIKSYGPYSTYAAGTDDGVWAVTLLYQPGPADDARTLREDTTSTTNILRNDPGVGAKTVGGHTQPSHAAAFSISSTGTAVYTPSPDFYGTDSFTYDEYLDGVYFATRSVTYTVLNVNDGPTAVDDEVGTVSNRATAYLGLMSNDLNPDGDLHPLRYLSTTQPSNGYVTLANDKTVLKIKAHPGHAGEPFTFGYTVQNGTGMTSTAVVTGTFAGLGP
;
A
#
# COMPACT_ATOMS: atom_id res chain seq x y z
N MET A 1 40.14 11.53 29.18
CA MET A 1 39.30 12.61 28.60
C MET A 1 38.88 12.23 27.19
N LYS A 2 37.92 12.94 26.60
CA LYS A 2 37.39 12.70 25.24
C LYS A 2 38.47 12.93 24.16
N ARG A 3 38.41 12.17 23.07
CA ARG A 3 38.04 12.70 21.73
C ARG A 3 37.60 11.55 20.81
N SER A 4 36.47 11.73 20.15
CA SER A 4 35.84 10.71 19.31
C SER A 4 36.46 10.68 17.92
N ILE A 5 36.55 9.49 17.31
CA ILE A 5 36.82 9.35 15.87
C ILE A 5 35.52 9.67 15.11
N VAL A 6 35.64 10.33 13.96
CA VAL A 6 34.51 10.73 13.11
C VAL A 6 33.97 9.50 12.40
N ALA A 7 32.67 9.22 12.54
CA ALA A 7 31.99 8.23 11.72
C ALA A 7 31.90 8.73 10.27
N ALA A 8 32.36 7.92 9.31
CA ALA A 8 32.41 8.31 7.91
C ALA A 8 31.02 8.28 7.25
N LEU A 9 30.83 9.17 6.28
CA LEU A 9 29.60 9.30 5.49
C LEU A 9 29.38 8.08 4.58
N ALA A 10 28.50 7.17 4.98
CA ALA A 10 28.06 6.05 4.14
C ALA A 10 27.02 6.54 3.10
N VAL A 11 27.49 7.04 1.96
CA VAL A 11 26.63 7.29 0.81
C VAL A 11 26.28 5.95 0.15
N LEU A 12 25.15 5.34 0.55
CA LEU A 12 24.55 4.26 -0.23
C LEU A 12 24.01 4.85 -1.54
N THR A 13 24.81 4.76 -2.61
CA THR A 13 24.32 4.90 -3.98
C THR A 13 23.49 3.66 -4.32
N GLY A 14 22.22 3.64 -3.92
CA GLY A 14 21.30 2.54 -4.15
C GLY A 14 21.19 2.22 -5.64
N VAL A 15 21.61 1.02 -6.03
CA VAL A 15 21.46 0.53 -7.41
C VAL A 15 20.03 -0.01 -7.55
N ALA A 16 19.16 0.77 -8.19
CA ALA A 16 17.77 0.39 -8.39
C ALA A 16 17.67 -0.89 -9.24
N SER A 17 17.27 -1.99 -8.61
CA SER A 17 17.30 -3.34 -9.18
C SER A 17 16.09 -4.18 -8.74
N ALA A 18 14.89 -3.73 -9.12
CA ALA A 18 13.66 -4.54 -9.10
C ALA A 18 12.65 -3.93 -10.08
N GLN A 19 11.89 -4.73 -10.83
CA GLN A 19 10.76 -4.23 -11.65
C GLN A 19 9.40 -4.43 -10.97
N ASN A 20 9.23 -3.80 -9.79
CA ASN A 20 7.97 -3.80 -9.03
C ASN A 20 6.86 -2.94 -9.68
N VAL A 21 7.18 -2.24 -10.78
CA VAL A 21 6.21 -1.49 -11.61
C VAL A 21 6.11 -2.14 -12.98
N THR A 22 5.10 -2.95 -13.22
CA THR A 22 4.86 -3.54 -14.56
C THR A 22 4.08 -2.55 -15.43
N VAL A 23 4.49 -2.36 -16.70
CA VAL A 23 3.61 -1.74 -17.70
C VAL A 23 2.49 -2.73 -18.01
N GLN A 24 1.29 -2.47 -17.51
CA GLN A 24 0.19 -3.42 -17.64
C GLN A 24 -0.52 -3.29 -18.99
N GLN A 25 -0.85 -2.06 -19.39
CA GLN A 25 -1.30 -1.73 -20.75
C GLN A 25 -0.81 -0.33 -21.13
N THR A 26 -0.61 -0.09 -22.43
CA THR A 26 -0.57 1.26 -23.00
C THR A 26 -1.71 1.44 -23.99
N TYR A 27 -2.22 2.67 -24.06
CA TYR A 27 -3.41 3.03 -24.82
C TYR A 27 -3.10 4.21 -25.73
N VAL A 28 -3.65 4.20 -26.95
CA VAL A 28 -3.63 5.35 -27.86
C VAL A 28 -5.02 5.63 -28.39
N SER A 29 -5.38 6.90 -28.39
CA SER A 29 -6.63 7.43 -28.99
C SER A 29 -6.80 7.00 -30.45
N GLY A 30 -5.71 6.92 -31.21
CA GLY A 30 -5.72 6.63 -32.64
C GLY A 30 -6.43 7.72 -33.45
N SER A 31 -6.36 8.97 -32.97
CA SER A 31 -7.00 10.12 -33.61
C SER A 31 -6.11 10.83 -34.63
N ASN A 32 -4.79 10.63 -34.54
CA ASN A 32 -3.75 11.34 -35.28
C ASN A 32 -3.82 12.89 -35.08
N ASP A 33 -4.51 13.36 -34.04
CA ASP A 33 -4.63 14.77 -33.70
C ASP A 33 -3.55 15.16 -32.67
N ARG A 34 -2.39 15.61 -33.16
CA ARG A 34 -1.26 16.08 -32.33
C ARG A 34 -1.58 17.20 -31.33
N TYR A 35 -2.77 17.79 -31.41
CA TYR A 35 -3.24 18.83 -30.50
C TYR A 35 -4.22 18.30 -29.46
N GLU A 36 -4.68 17.05 -29.57
CA GLU A 36 -5.58 16.41 -28.62
C GLU A 36 -4.92 16.32 -27.24
N ARG A 37 -5.66 16.71 -26.21
CA ARG A 37 -5.15 16.78 -24.83
C ARG A 37 -6.01 15.96 -23.89
N PRO A 38 -5.43 15.15 -22.99
CA PRO A 38 -6.18 14.55 -21.91
C PRO A 38 -6.51 15.61 -20.86
N LEU A 39 -7.66 15.45 -20.23
CA LEU A 39 -8.15 16.31 -19.15
C LEU A 39 -8.19 15.50 -17.84
N SER A 40 -8.68 14.26 -17.90
CA SER A 40 -8.80 13.38 -16.73
C SER A 40 -8.84 11.91 -17.15
N THR A 41 -8.48 11.03 -16.23
CA THR A 41 -8.62 9.57 -16.33
C THR A 41 -9.39 9.01 -15.14
N VAL A 42 -10.00 7.84 -15.33
CA VAL A 42 -10.58 7.01 -14.26
C VAL A 42 -10.58 5.54 -14.70
N LEU A 43 -10.64 4.61 -13.74
CA LEU A 43 -10.79 3.17 -13.98
C LEU A 43 -12.05 2.67 -13.27
N ASP A 44 -12.66 1.64 -13.83
CA ASP A 44 -13.65 0.81 -13.12
C ASP A 44 -13.00 -0.42 -12.46
N GLU A 45 -13.79 -1.15 -11.68
CA GLU A 45 -13.43 -2.42 -11.02
C GLU A 45 -12.87 -3.50 -11.97
N ASN A 46 -13.22 -3.45 -13.26
CA ASN A 46 -12.77 -4.39 -14.27
C ASN A 46 -11.45 -3.95 -14.95
N LEU A 47 -10.85 -2.85 -14.46
CA LEU A 47 -9.66 -2.18 -14.98
C LEU A 47 -9.84 -1.65 -16.42
N ASN A 48 -11.08 -1.34 -16.83
CA ASN A 48 -11.29 -0.57 -18.04
C ASN A 48 -10.87 0.88 -17.80
N VAL A 49 -10.12 1.49 -18.71
CA VAL A 49 -9.64 2.86 -18.59
C VAL A 49 -10.53 3.81 -19.38
N TYR A 50 -10.99 4.86 -18.71
CA TYR A 50 -11.73 5.95 -19.34
C TYR A 50 -10.81 7.17 -19.46
N VAL A 51 -10.62 7.63 -20.69
CA VAL A 51 -9.82 8.82 -21.02
C VAL A 51 -10.76 9.93 -21.50
N LEU A 52 -10.89 10.99 -20.70
CA LEU A 52 -11.54 12.23 -21.12
C LEU A 52 -10.50 13.11 -21.80
N SER A 53 -10.75 13.47 -23.05
CA SER A 53 -9.87 14.31 -23.86
C SER A 53 -10.63 15.37 -24.66
N ARG A 54 -9.89 16.38 -25.13
CA ARG A 54 -10.40 17.45 -26.00
C ARG A 54 -9.59 17.53 -27.28
N GLY A 55 -10.29 17.57 -28.42
CA GLY A 55 -9.70 17.76 -29.74
C GLY A 55 -9.10 19.15 -29.98
N GLY A 56 -8.29 19.22 -31.03
CA GLY A 56 -7.44 20.35 -31.38
C GLY A 56 -8.06 21.45 -32.26
N LEU A 57 -7.16 22.11 -33.00
CA LEU A 57 -7.41 23.37 -33.72
C LEU A 57 -8.51 23.34 -34.80
N SER A 58 -8.91 22.16 -35.26
CA SER A 58 -9.97 21.96 -36.27
C SER A 58 -11.32 21.53 -35.68
N GLY A 59 -11.39 21.25 -34.38
CA GLY A 59 -12.60 20.77 -33.71
C GLY A 59 -12.36 20.55 -32.22
N PHE A 60 -12.86 21.48 -31.41
CA PHE A 60 -12.66 21.52 -29.94
C PHE A 60 -13.51 20.50 -29.16
N THR A 61 -13.90 19.43 -29.85
CA THR A 61 -14.76 18.33 -29.40
C THR A 61 -14.19 17.68 -28.14
N ASN A 62 -14.92 17.76 -27.02
CA ASN A 62 -14.64 16.91 -25.87
C ASN A 62 -15.20 15.52 -26.14
N ARG A 63 -14.40 14.49 -25.86
CA ARG A 63 -14.72 13.08 -26.09
C ARG A 63 -14.32 12.24 -24.88
N LEU A 64 -15.08 11.19 -24.61
CA LEU A 64 -14.72 10.16 -23.64
C LEU A 64 -14.41 8.88 -24.41
N THR A 65 -13.31 8.18 -24.07
CA THR A 65 -12.96 6.90 -24.69
C THR A 65 -12.76 5.84 -23.61
N LYS A 66 -13.46 4.71 -23.72
CA LYS A 66 -13.26 3.52 -22.87
C LYS A 66 -12.35 2.53 -23.60
N TYR A 67 -11.36 2.02 -22.88
CA TYR A 67 -10.53 0.89 -23.28
C TYR A 67 -10.66 -0.23 -22.27
N ASP A 68 -10.50 -1.47 -22.69
CA ASP A 68 -10.49 -2.62 -21.79
C ASP A 68 -9.14 -2.85 -21.10
N ARG A 69 -9.11 -3.81 -20.18
CA ARG A 69 -7.90 -4.34 -19.54
C ARG A 69 -6.91 -5.08 -20.47
N GLY A 70 -7.09 -5.02 -21.79
CA GLY A 70 -6.19 -5.53 -22.81
C GLY A 70 -5.55 -4.44 -23.68
N GLY A 71 -5.96 -3.17 -23.53
CA GLY A 71 -5.56 -2.07 -24.41
C GLY A 71 -6.52 -1.84 -25.58
N GLN A 72 -7.52 -2.69 -25.78
CA GLN A 72 -8.50 -2.58 -26.85
C GLN A 72 -9.47 -1.44 -26.56
N LYS A 73 -9.58 -0.50 -27.51
CA LYS A 73 -10.61 0.54 -27.47
C LYS A 73 -11.99 -0.09 -27.65
N LEU A 74 -12.85 0.05 -26.65
CA LEU A 74 -14.24 -0.43 -26.67
C LEU A 74 -15.16 0.57 -27.38
N TRP A 75 -15.10 1.85 -26.98
CA TRP A 75 -15.87 2.92 -27.62
C TRP A 75 -15.23 4.31 -27.44
N THR A 76 -15.52 5.24 -28.35
CA THR A 76 -15.25 6.68 -28.21
C THR A 76 -16.54 7.46 -28.44
N SER A 77 -16.93 8.29 -27.48
CA SER A 77 -18.15 9.08 -27.51
C SER A 77 -17.82 10.58 -27.47
N PRO A 78 -17.91 11.30 -28.61
CA PRO A 78 -17.92 12.76 -28.61
C PRO A 78 -19.27 13.26 -28.09
N PHE A 79 -19.26 14.27 -27.22
CA PHE A 79 -20.48 14.71 -26.51
C PHE A 79 -20.70 16.23 -26.53
N THR A 80 -19.75 16.99 -27.08
CA THR A 80 -19.77 18.45 -27.30
C THR A 80 -18.93 18.78 -28.52
N ASN A 81 -19.24 19.85 -29.25
CA ASN A 81 -18.61 20.18 -30.54
C ASN A 81 -18.25 21.66 -30.72
N ASP A 82 -18.36 22.48 -29.67
CA ASP A 82 -18.05 23.93 -29.71
C ASP A 82 -16.75 24.28 -28.96
N PHE A 83 -16.11 25.38 -29.36
CA PHE A 83 -15.01 26.03 -28.63
C PHE A 83 -15.43 26.48 -27.22
N TYR A 84 -16.70 26.88 -27.02
CA TYR A 84 -17.25 27.28 -25.73
C TYR A 84 -17.67 26.11 -24.81
N ASP A 85 -17.58 24.88 -25.30
CA ASP A 85 -17.86 23.68 -24.51
C ASP A 85 -16.57 23.14 -23.88
N VAL A 86 -16.50 23.12 -22.55
CA VAL A 86 -15.31 22.70 -21.79
C VAL A 86 -15.71 21.65 -20.75
N ALA A 87 -15.13 20.46 -20.86
CA ALA A 87 -15.15 19.46 -19.79
C ALA A 87 -14.00 19.71 -18.80
N ASN A 88 -14.23 19.48 -17.51
CA ASN A 88 -13.23 19.71 -16.44
C ASN A 88 -13.10 18.49 -15.49
N GLY A 89 -14.22 17.99 -14.97
CA GLY A 89 -14.24 16.86 -14.03
C GLY A 89 -14.65 15.54 -14.68
N LEU A 90 -14.16 14.43 -14.12
CA LEU A 90 -14.53 13.05 -14.49
C LEU A 90 -14.51 12.13 -13.26
N ALA A 91 -15.64 11.48 -13.01
CA ALA A 91 -15.83 10.40 -12.05
C ALA A 91 -16.54 9.20 -12.73
N LEU A 92 -16.61 8.08 -12.02
CA LEU A 92 -17.60 7.03 -12.27
C LEU A 92 -18.61 7.06 -11.12
N ASP A 93 -19.80 6.50 -11.35
CA ASP A 93 -20.75 6.16 -10.30
C ASP A 93 -20.55 4.72 -9.77
N ASN A 94 -21.38 4.30 -8.81
CA ASN A 94 -21.33 2.96 -8.23
C ASN A 94 -21.68 1.82 -9.21
N SER A 95 -22.22 2.13 -10.39
CA SER A 95 -22.48 1.18 -11.49
C SER A 95 -21.35 1.15 -12.53
N GLY A 96 -20.34 2.02 -12.40
CA GLY A 96 -19.27 2.18 -13.38
C GLY A 96 -19.64 3.03 -14.60
N ASP A 97 -20.75 3.77 -14.54
CA ASP A 97 -21.17 4.73 -15.58
C ASP A 97 -20.39 6.04 -15.42
N PRO A 98 -19.66 6.51 -16.46
CA PRO A 98 -18.92 7.75 -16.38
C PRO A 98 -19.81 9.00 -16.24
N ILE A 99 -19.35 9.93 -15.41
CA ILE A 99 -19.94 11.27 -15.24
C ILE A 99 -18.87 12.31 -15.54
N VAL A 100 -19.13 13.14 -16.56
CA VAL A 100 -18.31 14.30 -16.94
C VAL A 100 -19.05 15.58 -16.56
N VAL A 101 -18.32 16.55 -15.99
CA VAL A 101 -18.86 17.89 -15.70
C VAL A 101 -18.03 19.01 -16.31
N GLY A 102 -18.67 20.14 -16.55
CA GLY A 102 -18.02 21.28 -17.19
C GLY A 102 -18.95 22.47 -17.38
N HIS A 103 -18.74 23.22 -18.47
CA HIS A 103 -19.66 24.26 -18.92
C HIS A 103 -19.89 24.20 -20.43
N SER A 104 -21.06 24.69 -20.85
CA SER A 104 -21.51 24.78 -22.23
C SER A 104 -22.42 25.99 -22.40
N TYR A 105 -22.03 26.97 -23.22
CA TYR A 105 -22.74 28.25 -23.42
C TYR A 105 -23.18 28.94 -22.12
N GLY A 106 -22.28 29.00 -21.13
CA GLY A 106 -22.55 29.61 -19.81
C GLY A 106 -23.45 28.79 -18.87
N LYS A 107 -23.87 27.58 -19.27
CA LYS A 107 -24.62 26.63 -18.45
C LYS A 107 -23.71 25.55 -17.88
N LEU A 108 -24.05 25.05 -16.70
CA LEU A 108 -23.41 23.88 -16.08
C LEU A 108 -23.74 22.67 -16.95
N LEU A 109 -22.68 22.03 -17.49
CA LEU A 109 -22.79 20.80 -18.26
C LEU A 109 -22.59 19.60 -17.33
N ILE A 110 -23.49 18.63 -17.40
CA ILE A 110 -23.41 17.32 -16.76
C ILE A 110 -23.67 16.29 -17.86
N VAL A 111 -22.78 15.32 -18.04
CA VAL A 111 -22.96 14.25 -19.04
C VAL A 111 -22.72 12.90 -18.38
N LYS A 112 -23.76 12.07 -18.34
CA LYS A 112 -23.67 10.65 -17.94
C LYS A 112 -23.47 9.80 -19.20
N PHE A 113 -22.64 8.77 -19.13
CA PHE A 113 -22.41 7.82 -20.21
C PHE A 113 -22.78 6.42 -19.74
N ASP A 114 -23.52 5.69 -20.57
CA ASP A 114 -23.71 4.25 -20.39
C ASP A 114 -22.38 3.52 -20.59
N THR A 115 -21.97 2.72 -19.60
CA THR A 115 -20.64 2.11 -19.54
C THR A 115 -20.40 1.03 -20.61
N ALA A 116 -21.46 0.40 -21.12
CA ALA A 116 -21.38 -0.69 -22.09
C ALA A 116 -21.31 -0.18 -23.55
N THR A 117 -22.13 0.82 -23.87
CA THR A 117 -22.36 1.34 -25.23
C THR A 117 -21.67 2.69 -25.49
N GLY A 118 -21.33 3.43 -24.44
CA GLY A 118 -20.84 4.80 -24.53
C GLY A 118 -21.93 5.83 -24.84
N ALA A 119 -23.22 5.47 -24.79
CA ALA A 119 -24.32 6.39 -25.08
C ALA A 119 -24.35 7.55 -24.07
N ALA A 120 -24.29 8.80 -24.57
CA ALA A 120 -24.09 9.99 -23.75
C ALA A 120 -25.37 10.80 -23.55
N THR A 121 -25.79 11.01 -22.30
CA THR A 121 -26.94 11.85 -21.92
C THR A 121 -26.45 13.18 -21.34
N ALA A 122 -26.58 14.26 -22.11
CA ALA A 122 -26.04 15.58 -21.77
C ALA A 122 -27.10 16.56 -21.22
N THR A 123 -27.07 16.81 -19.91
CA THR A 123 -27.92 17.77 -19.21
C THR A 123 -27.21 19.13 -19.07
N ARG A 124 -27.94 20.23 -19.32
CA ARG A 124 -27.45 21.60 -19.16
C ARG A 124 -28.31 22.38 -18.16
N LYS A 125 -27.73 22.85 -17.05
CA LYS A 125 -28.43 23.65 -16.02
C LYS A 125 -28.05 25.13 -16.16
N SER A 126 -29.05 26.02 -16.24
CA SER A 126 -28.84 27.47 -16.15
C SER A 126 -28.44 27.90 -14.74
N ASN A 127 -27.83 29.09 -14.59
CA ASN A 127 -27.55 29.68 -13.28
C ASN A 127 -28.87 29.92 -12.51
N PRO A 128 -29.04 29.36 -11.29
CA PRO A 128 -30.27 29.42 -10.51
C PRO A 128 -30.60 30.82 -9.95
N PHE A 129 -29.61 31.68 -9.75
CA PHE A 129 -29.80 33.01 -9.17
C PHE A 129 -30.00 34.08 -10.25
N ASN A 130 -29.42 33.88 -11.44
CA ASN A 130 -29.66 34.73 -12.61
C ASN A 130 -29.42 33.93 -13.90
N PRO A 131 -30.46 33.47 -14.61
CA PRO A 131 -30.32 32.67 -15.83
C PRO A 131 -29.60 33.35 -17.02
N ALA A 132 -29.37 34.67 -16.95
CA ALA A 132 -28.58 35.43 -17.94
C ALA A 132 -27.08 35.54 -17.56
N ARG A 133 -26.62 34.75 -16.58
CA ARG A 133 -25.25 34.74 -16.05
C ARG A 133 -24.67 33.33 -16.03
N GLY A 134 -23.34 33.23 -16.08
CA GLY A 134 -22.62 31.97 -16.15
C GLY A 134 -22.76 31.06 -14.93
N ILE A 135 -22.70 29.75 -15.14
CA ILE A 135 -22.42 28.71 -14.13
C ILE A 135 -21.65 27.58 -14.80
N GLY A 136 -20.70 26.95 -14.09
CA GLY A 136 -19.91 25.85 -14.63
C GLY A 136 -19.35 24.92 -13.55
N GLY A 137 -19.24 23.63 -13.89
CA GLY A 137 -18.54 22.63 -13.07
C GLY A 137 -17.03 22.69 -13.29
N GLY A 138 -16.25 22.61 -12.21
CA GLY A 138 -14.79 22.58 -12.20
C GLY A 138 -14.21 21.23 -11.75
N ASP A 139 -14.92 20.49 -10.89
CA ASP A 139 -14.64 19.08 -10.60
C ASP A 139 -15.93 18.33 -10.21
N VAL A 140 -15.88 16.99 -10.16
CA VAL A 140 -16.99 16.12 -9.75
C VAL A 140 -16.52 14.94 -8.91
N VAL A 141 -17.34 14.58 -7.93
CA VAL A 141 -17.21 13.38 -7.12
C VAL A 141 -18.59 12.75 -6.94
N VAL A 142 -18.68 11.42 -6.99
CA VAL A 142 -19.90 10.69 -6.64
C VAL A 142 -19.85 10.35 -5.15
N ASP A 143 -21.01 10.45 -4.49
CA ASP A 143 -21.18 10.00 -3.11
C ASP A 143 -21.30 8.46 -3.08
N PRO A 144 -20.35 7.73 -2.48
CA PRO A 144 -20.37 6.27 -2.49
C PRO A 144 -21.54 5.69 -1.67
N VAL A 145 -22.22 6.49 -0.83
CA VAL A 145 -23.29 6.02 0.05
C VAL A 145 -24.67 6.04 -0.62
N ASP A 146 -24.97 7.06 -1.44
CA ASP A 146 -26.28 7.25 -2.09
C ASP A 146 -26.21 7.40 -3.63
N ASP A 147 -25.03 7.19 -4.22
CA ASP A 147 -24.74 7.17 -5.66
C ASP A 147 -25.05 8.48 -6.42
N THR A 148 -25.14 9.58 -5.68
CA THR A 148 -25.46 10.92 -6.21
C THR A 148 -24.23 11.69 -6.69
N ILE A 149 -24.47 12.66 -7.57
CA ILE A 149 -23.41 13.48 -8.15
C ILE A 149 -23.21 14.75 -7.31
N VAL A 150 -22.02 14.96 -6.74
CA VAL A 150 -21.64 16.25 -6.15
C VAL A 150 -20.69 17.00 -7.07
N ILE A 151 -21.11 18.21 -7.48
CA ILE A 151 -20.40 19.06 -8.44
C ILE A 151 -19.94 20.33 -7.73
N GLY A 152 -18.67 20.67 -7.90
CA GLY A 152 -18.07 21.91 -7.42
C GLY A 152 -17.54 22.71 -8.61
N GLY A 153 -17.67 24.03 -8.56
CA GLY A 153 -17.19 24.88 -9.64
C GLY A 153 -17.34 26.37 -9.35
N SER A 154 -17.94 27.11 -10.28
CA SER A 154 -18.16 28.54 -10.18
C SER A 154 -19.53 28.98 -10.67
N ILE A 155 -20.03 30.06 -10.08
CA ILE A 155 -21.28 30.71 -10.42
C ILE A 155 -21.11 32.22 -10.52
N GLU A 156 -21.64 32.85 -11.56
CA GLU A 156 -21.60 34.30 -11.70
C GLU A 156 -22.68 34.97 -10.85
N ARG A 157 -22.26 35.96 -10.05
CA ARG A 157 -23.12 36.96 -9.41
C ARG A 157 -22.87 38.29 -10.11
N GLY A 158 -23.85 38.78 -10.86
CA GLY A 158 -23.68 40.01 -11.65
C GLY A 158 -23.53 41.26 -10.78
N GLY A 159 -22.53 42.08 -11.08
CA GLY A 159 -22.33 43.41 -10.48
C GLY A 159 -20.87 43.89 -10.46
N ASP A 160 -19.91 42.98 -10.62
CA ASP A 160 -18.47 43.28 -10.61
C ASP A 160 -17.93 43.51 -12.04
N PRO A 161 -16.95 44.41 -12.25
CA PRO A 161 -16.26 44.57 -13.53
C PRO A 161 -15.16 43.52 -13.77
N ASP A 162 -14.37 43.18 -12.74
CA ASP A 162 -13.11 42.43 -12.92
C ASP A 162 -13.24 40.91 -12.70
N SER A 163 -14.15 40.44 -11.84
CA SER A 163 -14.53 39.03 -11.75
C SER A 163 -15.89 38.82 -11.06
N ASN A 164 -16.83 38.21 -11.77
CA ASN A 164 -18.18 37.93 -11.25
C ASN A 164 -18.33 36.53 -10.60
N THR A 165 -17.35 35.63 -10.75
CA THR A 165 -17.48 34.22 -10.31
C THR A 165 -17.24 34.03 -8.81
N ARG A 166 -18.11 33.22 -8.18
CA ARG A 166 -18.04 32.79 -6.78
C ARG A 166 -17.94 31.25 -6.72
N PRO A 167 -17.22 30.65 -5.75
CA PRO A 167 -17.26 29.20 -5.48
C PRO A 167 -18.68 28.70 -5.24
N TYR A 168 -18.98 27.54 -5.81
CA TYR A 168 -20.33 26.96 -5.81
C TYR A 168 -20.27 25.43 -5.74
N ILE A 169 -21.15 24.82 -4.95
CA ILE A 169 -21.29 23.36 -4.81
C ILE A 169 -22.78 22.98 -4.94
N ALA A 170 -23.10 21.88 -5.61
CA ALA A 170 -24.43 21.28 -5.57
C ALA A 170 -24.40 19.75 -5.68
N LYS A 171 -25.40 19.09 -5.08
CA LYS A 171 -25.65 17.65 -5.12
C LYS A 171 -26.87 17.38 -6.00
N PHE A 172 -26.77 16.43 -6.93
CA PHE A 172 -27.79 16.03 -7.90
C PHE A 172 -28.06 14.53 -7.80
N SER A 173 -29.24 14.08 -8.24
CA SER A 173 -29.49 12.65 -8.48
C SER A 173 -28.49 12.06 -9.49
N ASN A 174 -28.32 10.74 -9.47
CA ASN A 174 -27.35 9.98 -10.29
C ASN A 174 -27.45 10.24 -11.82
N ASP A 175 -28.62 10.65 -12.31
CA ASP A 175 -28.88 11.03 -13.71
C ASP A 175 -28.49 12.50 -14.06
N GLY A 176 -28.10 13.30 -13.06
CA GLY A 176 -27.94 14.76 -13.18
C GLY A 176 -29.26 15.52 -13.41
N GLY A 177 -30.41 14.84 -13.32
CA GLY A 177 -31.74 15.35 -13.66
C GLY A 177 -32.32 16.25 -12.57
N THR A 178 -32.36 15.76 -11.33
CA THR A 178 -32.88 16.49 -10.17
C THR A 178 -31.73 17.06 -9.33
N GLU A 179 -31.90 18.28 -8.82
CA GLU A 179 -30.98 18.83 -7.82
C GLU A 179 -31.52 18.60 -6.42
N ILE A 180 -30.66 18.11 -5.53
CA ILE A 180 -30.99 17.73 -4.14
C ILE A 180 -30.68 18.90 -3.20
N TRP A 181 -29.51 19.53 -3.34
CA TRP A 181 -29.16 20.78 -2.65
C TRP A 181 -28.08 21.58 -3.40
N ARG A 182 -27.99 22.88 -3.10
CA ARG A 182 -26.88 23.77 -3.48
C ARG A 182 -26.32 24.52 -2.27
N SER A 183 -25.03 24.85 -2.27
CA SER A 183 -24.47 25.80 -1.31
C SER A 183 -24.92 27.23 -1.63
N ALA A 184 -24.92 28.10 -0.61
CA ALA A 184 -25.01 29.53 -0.84
C ALA A 184 -23.71 30.01 -1.53
N PRO A 185 -23.78 30.88 -2.56
CA PRO A 185 -22.58 31.48 -3.13
C PRO A 185 -21.81 32.24 -2.06
N LEU A 186 -20.53 31.94 -1.91
CA LEU A 186 -19.67 32.72 -1.03
C LEU A 186 -19.51 34.15 -1.59
N ASP A 187 -19.38 35.17 -0.74
CA ASP A 187 -18.98 36.51 -1.22
C ASP A 187 -17.57 36.51 -1.83
N LEU A 188 -16.74 35.55 -1.41
CA LEU A 188 -15.42 35.20 -1.95
C LEU A 188 -15.45 35.00 -3.48
N LYS A 189 -14.71 35.81 -4.23
CA LYS A 189 -14.50 35.60 -5.67
C LYS A 189 -13.57 34.43 -5.93
N GLY A 190 -13.94 33.55 -6.86
CA GLY A 190 -13.17 32.34 -7.17
C GLY A 190 -13.97 31.20 -7.81
N SER A 191 -13.31 30.04 -7.90
CA SER A 191 -13.85 28.79 -8.42
C SER A 191 -13.28 27.59 -7.67
N ILE A 192 -14.04 26.49 -7.60
CA ILE A 192 -13.57 25.18 -7.16
C ILE A 192 -13.00 24.43 -8.37
N THR A 193 -11.86 23.77 -8.20
CA THR A 193 -11.14 23.01 -9.25
C THR A 193 -10.71 21.60 -8.81
N HIS A 194 -10.89 21.30 -7.52
CA HIS A 194 -10.56 20.03 -6.89
C HIS A 194 -11.63 19.67 -5.84
N MET A 195 -11.99 18.40 -5.75
CA MET A 195 -12.91 17.87 -4.73
C MET A 195 -12.47 16.49 -4.23
N LYS A 196 -12.84 16.15 -2.98
CA LYS A 196 -12.81 14.77 -2.46
C LYS A 196 -13.95 14.58 -1.46
N ILE A 197 -14.66 13.44 -1.52
CA ILE A 197 -15.52 13.00 -0.42
C ILE A 197 -14.69 12.14 0.54
N GLU A 198 -14.78 12.46 1.83
CA GLU A 198 -14.10 11.75 2.91
C GLU A 198 -14.89 11.95 4.22
N SER A 199 -15.10 10.89 5.01
CA SER A 199 -15.71 10.98 6.35
C SER A 199 -17.00 11.81 6.43
N GLY A 200 -17.92 11.62 5.48
CA GLY A 200 -19.21 12.33 5.41
C GLY A 200 -19.12 13.82 5.02
N ARG A 201 -17.97 14.28 4.53
CA ARG A 201 -17.72 15.67 4.10
C ARG A 201 -17.27 15.71 2.64
N VAL A 202 -17.75 16.70 1.91
CA VAL A 202 -17.24 17.09 0.60
C VAL A 202 -16.16 18.15 0.85
N TYR A 203 -14.89 17.76 0.81
CA TYR A 203 -13.77 18.68 0.83
C TYR A 203 -13.58 19.31 -0.55
N VAL A 204 -13.29 20.61 -0.57
CA VAL A 204 -13.17 21.40 -1.80
C VAL A 204 -11.93 22.28 -1.78
N GLY A 205 -11.31 22.42 -2.95
CA GLY A 205 -10.17 23.30 -3.19
C GLY A 205 -10.30 24.05 -4.51
N GLY A 206 -9.78 25.27 -4.56
CA GLY A 206 -9.65 26.01 -5.82
C GLY A 206 -8.99 27.37 -5.69
N ASN A 207 -9.29 28.26 -6.63
CA ASN A 207 -8.56 29.51 -6.84
C ASN A 207 -9.42 30.72 -6.44
N SER A 208 -8.83 31.72 -5.80
CA SER A 208 -9.44 33.03 -5.52
C SER A 208 -8.62 34.15 -6.18
N PRO A 209 -9.00 34.60 -7.40
CA PRO A 209 -8.16 35.50 -8.19
C PRO A 209 -7.85 36.85 -7.54
N GLU A 210 -8.87 37.53 -6.99
CA GLU A 210 -8.70 38.87 -6.43
C GLU A 210 -7.99 38.86 -5.06
N ASN A 211 -8.24 37.84 -4.23
CA ASN A 211 -7.46 37.62 -3.01
C ASN A 211 -6.07 37.02 -3.29
N LYS A 212 -5.73 36.73 -4.55
CA LYS A 212 -4.43 36.25 -5.01
C LYS A 212 -3.96 35.00 -4.25
N SER A 213 -4.90 34.11 -3.98
CA SER A 213 -4.74 33.01 -3.03
C SER A 213 -5.57 31.79 -3.42
N VAL A 214 -5.37 30.68 -2.71
CA VAL A 214 -6.20 29.48 -2.82
C VAL A 214 -7.40 29.57 -1.87
N TYR A 215 -8.48 28.89 -2.24
CA TYR A 215 -9.61 28.64 -1.35
C TYR A 215 -9.62 27.16 -0.96
N LEU A 216 -9.82 26.87 0.33
CA LEU A 216 -9.94 25.52 0.88
C LEU A 216 -11.13 25.45 1.83
N GLY A 217 -11.91 24.38 1.77
CA GLY A 217 -13.08 24.22 2.63
C GLY A 217 -13.70 22.84 2.62
N TYR A 218 -14.83 22.72 3.30
CA TYR A 218 -15.73 21.58 3.19
C TYR A 218 -17.19 21.99 3.36
N ILE A 219 -18.09 21.13 2.87
CA ILE A 219 -19.52 21.13 3.20
C ILE A 219 -19.89 19.70 3.62
N PRO A 220 -20.82 19.47 4.57
CA PRO A 220 -21.36 18.14 4.82
C PRO A 220 -21.95 17.54 3.53
N VAL A 221 -21.88 16.22 3.39
CA VAL A 221 -22.48 15.49 2.25
C VAL A 221 -24.02 15.63 2.21
N SER A 222 -24.64 15.90 3.36
CA SER A 222 -26.05 16.28 3.51
C SER A 222 -26.36 17.75 3.16
N GLY A 223 -25.35 18.54 2.78
CA GLY A 223 -25.48 19.96 2.44
C GLY A 223 -25.38 20.91 3.65
N GLY A 224 -25.92 22.12 3.50
CA GLY A 224 -25.90 23.17 4.53
C GLY A 224 -24.80 24.22 4.31
N THR A 225 -24.25 24.77 5.40
CA THR A 225 -23.27 25.87 5.32
C THR A 225 -21.87 25.37 5.01
N GLN A 226 -21.35 25.79 3.85
CA GLN A 226 -19.96 25.60 3.44
C GLN A 226 -19.01 26.34 4.42
N ARG A 227 -18.06 25.61 4.99
CA ARG A 227 -16.99 26.14 5.85
C ARG A 227 -15.67 26.18 5.08
N GLY A 228 -14.81 27.14 5.36
CA GLY A 228 -13.51 27.21 4.70
C GLY A 228 -12.64 28.36 5.17
N PHE A 229 -11.41 28.38 4.69
CA PHE A 229 -10.42 29.42 4.93
C PHE A 229 -10.00 30.06 3.60
N THR A 230 -9.81 31.38 3.62
CA THR A 230 -9.22 32.13 2.51
C THR A 230 -7.98 32.85 3.04
N PRO A 231 -6.76 32.34 2.78
CA PRO A 231 -5.55 32.85 3.41
C PRO A 231 -4.98 34.09 2.71
N THR A 232 -4.24 34.89 3.49
CA THR A 232 -3.23 35.84 3.00
C THR A 232 -3.74 36.99 2.10
N PRO A 233 -4.58 37.90 2.61
CA PRO A 233 -4.75 39.23 2.02
C PRO A 233 -3.43 40.02 2.17
N GLY A 234 -2.67 40.17 1.08
CA GLY A 234 -1.41 40.92 1.07
C GLY A 234 -0.40 40.54 -0.01
N GLU A 235 -0.56 39.42 -0.70
CA GLU A 235 0.31 39.02 -1.81
C GLU A 235 0.05 39.83 -3.09
N THR A 236 1.09 40.03 -3.90
CA THR A 236 0.98 40.80 -5.15
C THR A 236 0.61 39.96 -6.38
N THR A 237 0.84 38.65 -6.32
CA THR A 237 0.76 37.69 -7.44
C THR A 237 -0.29 36.59 -7.25
N TYR A 238 -0.99 36.24 -8.32
CA TYR A 238 -2.01 35.19 -8.35
C TYR A 238 -1.44 33.80 -8.05
N LYS A 239 -2.13 33.03 -7.20
CA LYS A 239 -1.78 31.63 -6.86
C LYS A 239 -2.78 30.65 -7.48
N GLU A 240 -2.26 29.59 -8.07
CA GLU A 240 -3.03 28.53 -8.73
C GLU A 240 -2.87 27.21 -7.95
N LEU A 241 -3.97 26.67 -7.43
CA LEU A 241 -4.00 25.39 -6.73
C LEU A 241 -3.61 24.24 -7.69
N ARG A 242 -2.55 23.51 -7.34
CA ARG A 242 -1.99 22.40 -8.13
C ARG A 242 -2.57 21.05 -7.75
N SER A 243 -2.76 20.81 -6.45
CA SER A 243 -3.40 19.59 -5.93
C SER A 243 -3.82 19.80 -4.47
N PHE A 244 -4.72 18.96 -3.97
CA PHE A 244 -4.89 18.73 -2.54
C PHE A 244 -5.17 17.26 -2.23
N VAL A 245 -4.83 16.82 -1.03
CA VAL A 245 -5.19 15.52 -0.46
C VAL A 245 -5.84 15.71 0.92
N VAL A 246 -6.74 14.80 1.30
CA VAL A 246 -7.34 14.78 2.63
C VAL A 246 -6.52 13.86 3.53
N VAL A 247 -6.25 14.32 4.75
CA VAL A 247 -5.48 13.63 5.79
C VAL A 247 -6.33 13.67 7.06
N GLY A 248 -7.22 12.69 7.22
CA GLY A 248 -8.22 12.67 8.29
C GLY A 248 -9.22 13.83 8.19
N ASP A 249 -9.09 14.82 9.08
CA ASP A 249 -9.88 16.06 9.08
C ASP A 249 -9.10 17.29 8.54
N ARG A 250 -7.95 17.06 7.89
CA ARG A 250 -7.11 18.09 7.27
C ARG A 250 -7.12 18.02 5.76
N VAL A 251 -6.98 19.18 5.11
CA VAL A 251 -6.66 19.32 3.70
C VAL A 251 -5.21 19.78 3.57
N VAL A 252 -4.36 18.93 2.98
CA VAL A 252 -2.98 19.27 2.61
C VAL A 252 -2.97 19.67 1.14
N TRP A 253 -2.26 20.74 0.79
CA TRP A 253 -2.40 21.38 -0.52
C TRP A 253 -1.07 21.89 -1.08
N THR A 254 -1.00 22.01 -2.40
CA THR A 254 0.09 22.64 -3.16
C THR A 254 -0.45 23.66 -4.15
N ALA A 255 0.28 24.75 -4.35
CA ALA A 255 0.00 25.78 -5.34
C ALA A 255 1.31 26.41 -5.85
N GLU A 256 1.20 27.19 -6.92
CA GLU A 256 2.28 28.05 -7.42
C GLU A 256 1.73 29.43 -7.78
N ASP A 257 2.56 30.47 -7.69
CA ASP A 257 2.35 31.69 -8.46
C ASP A 257 3.29 31.74 -9.67
N ARG A 258 3.07 32.68 -10.59
CA ARG A 258 3.87 32.81 -11.83
C ARG A 258 4.26 34.25 -12.13
N GLU A 259 5.52 34.46 -12.49
CA GLU A 259 6.03 35.73 -12.98
C GLU A 259 5.91 35.79 -14.52
N PHE A 260 4.86 36.45 -15.01
CA PHE A 260 4.52 36.49 -16.45
C PHE A 260 5.56 37.22 -17.32
N TRP A 261 6.32 38.16 -16.78
CA TRP A 261 7.20 39.05 -17.55
C TRP A 261 8.71 38.71 -17.53
N SER A 262 9.16 37.78 -16.67
CA SER A 262 10.60 37.49 -16.47
C SER A 262 11.10 36.19 -17.12
N GLY A 263 10.20 35.36 -17.66
CA GLY A 263 10.52 34.09 -18.30
C GLY A 263 10.18 32.85 -17.46
N TYR A 264 8.88 32.67 -17.13
CA TYR A 264 8.33 31.43 -16.54
C TYR A 264 9.01 30.97 -15.23
N ARG A 265 9.13 31.90 -14.28
CA ARG A 265 9.49 31.58 -12.89
C ARG A 265 8.24 31.46 -12.02
N ASN A 266 8.35 30.63 -10.99
CA ASN A 266 7.28 30.34 -10.04
C ASN A 266 7.82 30.45 -8.59
N ARG A 267 6.95 30.68 -7.61
CA ARG A 267 7.26 30.38 -6.20
C ARG A 267 6.38 29.21 -5.75
N LEU A 268 6.98 28.23 -5.09
CA LEU A 268 6.23 27.11 -4.54
C LEU A 268 5.51 27.52 -3.26
N HIS A 269 4.23 27.14 -3.18
CA HIS A 269 3.36 27.35 -2.03
C HIS A 269 2.77 26.00 -1.60
N TYR A 270 2.84 25.67 -0.31
CA TYR A 270 2.19 24.47 0.22
C TYR A 270 1.71 24.71 1.66
N GLY A 271 0.88 23.81 2.17
CA GLY A 271 0.41 23.93 3.54
C GLY A 271 -0.65 22.92 3.94
N GLN A 272 -1.29 23.19 5.07
CA GLN A 272 -2.38 22.40 5.61
C GLN A 272 -3.51 23.29 6.12
N CYS A 273 -4.74 22.78 6.06
CA CYS A 273 -5.92 23.40 6.62
C CYS A 273 -6.70 22.37 7.44
N HIS A 274 -6.88 22.62 8.73
CA HIS A 274 -7.47 21.69 9.68
C HIS A 274 -8.92 22.04 9.98
N PHE A 275 -9.82 21.06 9.82
CA PHE A 275 -11.25 21.20 9.96
C PHE A 275 -11.80 20.32 11.11
N PRO A 276 -11.44 20.61 12.38
CA PRO A 276 -11.87 19.81 13.51
C PRO A 276 -13.39 19.75 13.65
N THR A 277 -13.88 18.72 14.33
CA THR A 277 -15.31 18.57 14.68
C THR A 277 -15.78 19.62 15.70
N SER A 278 -14.87 20.14 16.53
CA SER A 278 -15.13 21.16 17.55
C SER A 278 -14.00 22.17 17.64
N GLY A 279 -14.32 23.43 17.96
CA GLY A 279 -13.35 24.53 18.09
C GLY A 279 -13.06 25.26 16.78
N THR A 280 -12.07 26.15 16.80
CA THR A 280 -11.58 26.86 15.62
C THR A 280 -10.58 26.00 14.85
N GLY A 281 -10.81 25.81 13.55
CA GLY A 281 -9.83 25.20 12.66
C GLY A 281 -8.55 26.04 12.51
N SER A 282 -7.48 25.41 12.05
CA SER A 282 -6.19 26.06 11.81
C SER A 282 -5.82 26.07 10.33
N PHE A 283 -4.95 26.98 9.95
CA PHE A 283 -4.37 27.04 8.61
C PHE A 283 -2.89 27.39 8.70
N THR A 284 -2.06 26.62 7.99
CA THR A 284 -0.60 26.84 7.91
C THR A 284 -0.18 26.88 6.45
N GLN A 285 0.65 27.86 6.08
CA GLN A 285 1.19 28.04 4.74
C GLN A 285 2.70 28.26 4.78
N PHE A 286 3.40 27.65 3.83
CA PHE A 286 4.83 27.77 3.59
C PHE A 286 5.07 28.25 2.16
N ASN A 287 6.01 29.18 2.00
CA ASN A 287 6.31 29.86 0.74
C ASN A 287 7.82 29.77 0.47
N GLU A 288 8.24 29.47 -0.76
CA GLU A 288 9.63 29.75 -1.16
C GLU A 288 9.89 31.27 -1.17
N SER A 289 11.03 31.68 -0.62
CA SER A 289 11.40 33.09 -0.41
C SER A 289 11.86 33.84 -1.67
N GLY A 290 11.92 33.16 -2.81
CA GLY A 290 12.35 33.74 -4.09
C GLY A 290 11.85 32.96 -5.29
N TRP A 291 11.93 33.58 -6.46
CA TRP A 291 11.54 33.00 -7.75
C TRP A 291 12.45 31.84 -8.16
N THR A 292 11.87 30.67 -8.44
CA THR A 292 12.57 29.48 -8.92
C THR A 292 12.01 29.00 -10.27
N TYR A 293 12.68 28.03 -10.90
CA TYR A 293 12.11 27.26 -12.03
C TYR A 293 11.47 25.95 -11.57
N LYS A 294 11.14 25.82 -10.27
CA LYS A 294 10.48 24.63 -9.74
C LYS A 294 8.98 24.66 -10.02
N LEU A 295 8.37 23.48 -10.07
CA LEU A 295 6.92 23.27 -10.20
C LEU A 295 6.49 22.14 -9.26
N PHE A 296 5.38 22.31 -8.53
CA PHE A 296 4.70 21.17 -7.93
C PHE A 296 4.02 20.36 -9.04
N THR A 297 4.34 19.08 -9.11
CA THR A 297 3.85 18.17 -10.16
C THR A 297 2.99 17.05 -9.60
N GLY A 298 3.19 16.65 -8.34
CA GLY A 298 2.34 15.69 -7.64
C GLY A 298 2.28 15.96 -6.14
N LEU A 299 1.18 15.54 -5.52
CA LEU A 299 0.97 15.54 -4.08
C LEU A 299 0.20 14.26 -3.73
N ALA A 300 0.74 13.47 -2.80
CA ALA A 300 0.17 12.20 -2.38
C ALA A 300 0.20 12.09 -0.85
N TYR A 301 -0.77 11.37 -0.28
CA TYR A 301 -0.79 10.96 1.12
C TYR A 301 -1.05 9.46 1.19
N ASP A 302 -0.21 8.75 1.92
CA ASP A 302 -0.34 7.32 2.18
C ASP A 302 -0.88 7.12 3.60
N SER A 303 -2.05 6.48 3.70
CA SER A 303 -2.74 6.25 4.98
C SER A 303 -1.94 5.36 5.94
N ASP A 304 -1.22 4.40 5.39
CA ASP A 304 -0.70 3.24 6.12
C ASP A 304 0.61 3.61 6.83
N SER A 305 1.44 4.43 6.17
CA SER A 305 2.67 5.02 6.73
C SER A 305 2.48 6.42 7.33
N GLY A 306 1.35 7.07 7.06
CA GLY A 306 1.09 8.47 7.43
C GLY A 306 1.92 9.51 6.68
N GLN A 307 2.65 9.11 5.63
CA GLN A 307 3.59 9.97 4.90
C GLN A 307 2.89 10.81 3.83
N ILE A 308 3.36 12.05 3.66
CA ILE A 308 2.93 12.95 2.58
C ILE A 308 4.10 13.13 1.62
N GLY A 309 3.91 12.78 0.34
CA GLY A 309 4.88 12.96 -0.72
C GLY A 309 4.56 14.19 -1.57
N PHE A 310 5.56 15.02 -1.82
CA PHE A 310 5.51 16.19 -2.70
C PHE A 310 6.45 15.98 -3.89
N GLN A 311 5.94 15.74 -5.11
CA GLN A 311 6.81 15.68 -6.30
C GLN A 311 7.07 17.07 -6.86
N ILE A 312 8.33 17.48 -6.83
CA ILE A 312 8.82 18.77 -7.30
C ILE A 312 9.65 18.53 -8.57
N SER A 313 9.24 19.17 -9.68
CA SER A 313 10.06 19.21 -10.89
C SER A 313 10.97 20.42 -10.85
N GLY A 314 12.26 20.24 -11.15
CA GLY A 314 13.25 21.32 -11.24
C GLY A 314 14.41 20.94 -12.17
N GLN A 315 15.39 21.84 -12.31
CA GLN A 315 16.67 21.55 -12.97
C GLN A 315 17.73 21.30 -11.89
N PRO A 316 18.61 20.30 -12.03
CA PRO A 316 18.74 19.35 -13.16
C PRO A 316 17.79 18.13 -13.08
N ALA A 317 17.13 17.93 -11.95
CA ALA A 317 16.41 16.69 -11.61
C ALA A 317 15.09 16.98 -10.85
N ALA A 318 14.13 16.08 -10.98
CA ALA A 318 12.95 16.04 -10.13
C ALA A 318 13.24 15.36 -8.78
N THR A 319 12.45 15.68 -7.77
CA THR A 319 12.49 15.01 -6.47
C THR A 319 11.09 14.66 -5.98
N VAL A 320 10.99 13.68 -5.08
CA VAL A 320 9.88 13.60 -4.12
C VAL A 320 10.42 13.92 -2.74
N GLN A 321 9.92 15.00 -2.14
CA GLN A 321 10.16 15.34 -0.75
C GLN A 321 9.06 14.71 0.11
N PHE A 322 9.44 13.91 1.08
CA PHE A 322 8.53 13.28 2.02
C PHE A 322 8.45 14.08 3.32
N MET A 323 7.24 14.18 3.86
CA MET A 323 6.96 14.93 5.09
C MET A 323 5.91 14.24 5.96
N THR A 324 5.95 14.54 7.25
CA THR A 324 4.84 14.34 8.19
C THR A 324 4.31 15.69 8.68
N ILE A 325 3.10 15.71 9.23
CA ILE A 325 2.51 16.88 9.89
C ILE A 325 2.44 16.60 11.39
N ASP A 326 2.99 17.50 12.21
CA ASP A 326 2.77 17.48 13.65
C ASP A 326 1.30 17.82 13.96
N PRO A 327 0.55 16.96 14.67
CA PRO A 327 -0.89 17.14 14.85
C PRO A 327 -1.25 18.27 15.83
N GLY A 328 -0.34 18.67 16.73
CA GLY A 328 -0.60 19.74 17.70
C GLY A 328 -0.40 21.14 17.12
N THR A 329 0.60 21.31 16.26
CA THR A 329 1.03 22.60 15.69
C THR A 329 0.65 22.80 14.22
N GLY A 330 0.39 21.71 13.48
CA GLY A 330 0.21 21.76 12.02
C GLY A 330 1.50 22.10 11.26
N ALA A 331 2.67 21.96 11.89
CA ALA A 331 3.97 22.14 11.25
C ALA A 331 4.35 20.92 10.40
N PHE A 332 5.04 21.14 9.29
CA PHE A 332 5.58 20.06 8.44
C PHE A 332 7.02 19.73 8.85
N SER A 333 7.31 18.44 8.97
CA SER A 333 8.66 17.90 9.20
C SER A 333 9.07 17.07 7.99
N THR A 334 10.17 17.44 7.31
CA THR A 334 10.71 16.62 6.22
C THR A 334 11.31 15.33 6.79
N THR A 335 10.87 14.18 6.27
CA THR A 335 11.37 12.85 6.67
C THR A 335 12.50 12.39 5.77
N SER A 336 12.38 12.59 4.45
CA SER A 336 13.46 12.38 3.47
C SER A 336 13.19 13.11 2.15
N THR A 337 14.17 13.08 1.25
CA THR A 337 14.02 13.53 -0.15
C THR A 337 14.63 12.49 -1.07
N VAL A 338 13.88 12.06 -2.08
CA VAL A 338 14.32 11.08 -3.08
C VAL A 338 14.48 11.79 -4.43
N GLU A 339 15.70 11.82 -4.95
CA GLU A 339 15.99 12.38 -6.28
C GLU A 339 15.63 11.38 -7.40
N MET A 340 15.26 11.91 -8.57
CA MET A 340 14.78 11.15 -9.73
C MET A 340 15.42 11.67 -11.01
N ARG A 341 15.35 10.87 -12.08
CA ARG A 341 15.78 11.32 -13.40
C ARG A 341 14.68 12.11 -14.11
N ASP A 342 15.11 13.09 -14.89
CA ASP A 342 14.27 13.98 -15.70
C ASP A 342 13.30 14.85 -14.85
N GLY A 343 12.32 15.50 -15.49
CA GLY A 343 11.37 16.39 -14.80
C GLY A 343 10.15 15.65 -14.21
N GLY A 344 9.51 16.19 -13.18
CA GLY A 344 8.33 15.58 -12.55
C GLY A 344 7.08 15.66 -13.43
N SER A 345 6.09 14.78 -13.19
CA SER A 345 4.80 14.73 -13.92
C SER A 345 3.59 14.39 -13.07
N GLY A 346 3.77 13.79 -11.89
CA GLY A 346 2.71 13.44 -10.96
C GLY A 346 3.10 12.35 -9.96
N LEU A 347 2.36 12.28 -8.86
CA LEU A 347 2.62 11.40 -7.73
C LEU A 347 1.30 10.87 -7.17
N VAL A 348 1.19 9.57 -6.91
CA VAL A 348 0.04 8.96 -6.22
C VAL A 348 0.48 7.92 -5.18
N PRO A 349 -0.28 7.71 -4.09
CA PRO A 349 0.02 6.72 -3.07
C PRO A 349 -0.41 5.32 -3.51
N MET A 350 0.36 4.31 -3.10
CA MET A 350 0.20 2.90 -3.50
C MET A 350 -0.07 1.96 -2.31
N GLY A 351 -0.19 2.49 -1.09
CA GLY A 351 -0.28 1.72 0.15
C GLY A 351 1.10 1.34 0.68
N ASN A 352 1.15 0.91 1.95
CA ASN A 352 2.34 0.43 2.65
C ASN A 352 3.55 1.40 2.60
N GLY A 353 3.31 2.72 2.53
CA GLY A 353 4.37 3.74 2.42
C GLY A 353 5.05 3.82 1.05
N MET A 354 4.44 3.24 0.02
CA MET A 354 4.96 3.21 -1.34
C MET A 354 4.25 4.26 -2.22
N PHE A 355 5.00 4.91 -3.11
CA PHE A 355 4.48 5.98 -3.96
C PHE A 355 4.91 5.82 -5.41
N ALA A 356 3.97 6.06 -6.34
CA ALA A 356 4.22 6.05 -7.79
C ALA A 356 4.53 7.46 -8.29
N ALA A 357 5.79 7.70 -8.66
CA ALA A 357 6.29 8.99 -9.11
C ALA A 357 6.62 8.98 -10.62
N TYR A 358 5.89 9.75 -11.40
CA TYR A 358 6.02 9.81 -12.86
C TYR A 358 6.97 10.93 -13.29
N THR A 359 7.78 10.70 -14.34
CA THR A 359 8.72 11.70 -14.90
C THR A 359 8.63 11.87 -16.42
N GLN A 360 9.13 13.02 -16.88
CA GLN A 360 9.13 13.50 -18.26
C GLN A 360 10.56 13.86 -18.70
N GLY A 361 11.09 13.10 -19.65
CA GLY A 361 12.37 13.35 -20.30
C GLY A 361 12.36 12.88 -21.75
N PRO A 362 13.53 12.65 -22.37
CA PRO A 362 13.63 11.96 -23.66
C PRO A 362 13.01 10.55 -23.62
N MET A 363 13.05 9.93 -22.45
CA MET A 363 12.35 8.71 -22.07
C MET A 363 11.52 9.02 -20.81
N GLN A 364 10.27 8.56 -20.78
CA GLN A 364 9.38 8.75 -19.65
C GLN A 364 9.38 7.51 -18.74
N HIS A 365 9.45 7.76 -17.44
CA HIS A 365 9.57 6.72 -16.42
C HIS A 365 8.47 6.85 -15.37
N ALA A 366 8.08 5.72 -14.78
CA ALA A 366 7.41 5.67 -13.49
C ALA A 366 8.34 5.00 -12.49
N PHE A 367 8.67 5.72 -11.43
CA PHE A 367 9.41 5.20 -10.30
C PHE A 367 8.45 4.76 -9.20
N LEU A 368 8.72 3.59 -8.60
CA LEU A 368 8.17 3.25 -7.30
C LEU A 368 9.18 3.66 -6.24
N VAL A 369 8.76 4.55 -5.35
CA VAL A 369 9.65 5.16 -4.35
C VAL A 369 9.08 5.02 -2.95
N ASN A 370 9.99 5.00 -1.98
CA ASN A 370 9.70 4.82 -0.57
C ASN A 370 10.57 5.82 0.24
N PRO A 371 10.04 6.45 1.31
CA PRO A 371 10.78 7.45 2.07
C PRO A 371 12.04 6.93 2.77
N LEU A 372 12.11 5.63 3.09
CA LEU A 372 13.27 5.00 3.73
C LEU A 372 14.23 4.37 2.71
N LEU A 373 13.70 3.72 1.66
CA LEU A 373 14.50 2.95 0.69
C LEU A 373 14.93 3.75 -0.55
N GLY A 374 14.37 4.95 -0.77
CA GLY A 374 14.65 5.75 -1.96
C GLY A 374 13.90 5.28 -3.20
N VAL A 375 14.60 5.15 -4.34
CA VAL A 375 14.03 4.59 -5.57
C VAL A 375 14.09 3.06 -5.52
N VAL A 376 12.94 2.43 -5.34
CA VAL A 376 12.80 0.96 -5.25
C VAL A 376 12.70 0.33 -6.64
N SER A 377 12.03 1.00 -7.58
CA SER A 377 11.88 0.55 -8.97
C SER A 377 11.80 1.74 -9.92
N GLY A 378 12.14 1.54 -11.19
CA GLY A 378 12.02 2.54 -12.25
C GLY A 378 11.72 1.88 -13.59
N THR A 379 10.49 2.04 -14.06
CA THR A 379 10.02 1.44 -15.32
C THR A 379 9.86 2.50 -16.40
N PRO A 380 10.63 2.45 -17.50
CA PRO A 380 10.37 3.25 -18.67
C PRO A 380 9.12 2.74 -19.40
N TYR A 381 8.25 3.64 -19.86
CA TYR A 381 7.02 3.26 -20.56
C TYR A 381 6.83 3.95 -21.93
N ARG A 382 7.61 5.00 -22.25
CA ARG A 382 7.53 5.71 -23.54
C ARG A 382 8.81 6.51 -23.85
N THR A 383 9.09 6.73 -25.13
CA THR A 383 10.08 7.70 -25.64
C THR A 383 9.40 8.88 -26.33
N GLY A 384 10.10 10.01 -26.41
CA GLY A 384 9.69 11.19 -27.18
C GLY A 384 9.04 12.31 -26.36
N ARG A 385 8.80 13.46 -27.01
CA ARG A 385 8.31 14.67 -26.36
C ARG A 385 6.80 14.57 -26.09
N VAL A 386 6.43 14.66 -24.83
CA VAL A 386 5.04 14.76 -24.39
C VAL A 386 4.59 16.22 -24.21
N GLY A 387 3.31 16.47 -24.47
CA GLY A 387 2.69 17.79 -24.38
C GLY A 387 2.63 18.36 -22.95
N SER A 388 2.48 19.68 -22.85
CA SER A 388 2.48 20.42 -21.57
C SER A 388 1.20 20.26 -20.74
N LEU A 389 0.20 19.51 -21.20
CA LEU A 389 -1.04 19.20 -20.50
C LEU A 389 -1.17 17.69 -20.29
N ARG A 390 -1.57 17.31 -19.07
CA ARG A 390 -1.62 15.94 -18.52
C ARG A 390 -2.98 15.73 -17.84
N SER A 391 -3.42 14.49 -17.69
CA SER A 391 -4.48 14.20 -16.73
C SER A 391 -4.00 14.38 -15.28
N LYS A 392 -4.94 14.57 -14.34
CA LYS A 392 -4.70 14.25 -12.92
C LYS A 392 -4.33 12.75 -12.84
N ILE A 393 -3.16 12.41 -12.30
CA ILE A 393 -2.78 11.01 -12.03
C ILE A 393 -3.67 10.48 -10.90
N LYS A 394 -4.15 9.24 -11.01
CA LYS A 394 -5.00 8.59 -10.00
C LYS A 394 -4.58 7.15 -9.76
N SER A 395 -4.70 6.69 -8.51
CA SER A 395 -4.44 5.31 -8.09
C SER A 395 -5.73 4.56 -7.72
N TYR A 396 -5.68 3.24 -7.87
CA TYR A 396 -6.79 2.29 -7.77
C TYR A 396 -6.26 1.00 -7.13
N GLY A 397 -6.08 1.01 -5.81
CA GLY A 397 -5.33 -0.05 -5.12
C GLY A 397 -3.91 -0.17 -5.71
N PRO A 398 -3.50 -1.37 -6.18
CA PRO A 398 -2.16 -1.60 -6.76
C PRO A 398 -2.01 -1.07 -8.21
N TYR A 399 -2.96 -0.29 -8.73
CA TYR A 399 -2.87 0.28 -10.09
C TYR A 399 -2.77 1.80 -10.05
N SER A 400 -2.13 2.41 -11.05
CA SER A 400 -2.34 3.83 -11.36
C SER A 400 -2.37 4.13 -12.85
N THR A 401 -3.02 5.23 -13.22
CA THR A 401 -3.04 5.74 -14.60
C THR A 401 -2.49 7.13 -14.76
N TYR A 402 -1.80 7.32 -15.87
CA TYR A 402 -1.30 8.59 -16.37
C TYR A 402 -1.67 8.71 -17.84
N ALA A 403 -2.20 9.87 -18.25
CA ALA A 403 -2.45 10.19 -19.65
C ALA A 403 -1.83 11.53 -20.03
N ALA A 404 -1.26 11.60 -21.23
CA ALA A 404 -0.61 12.80 -21.75
C ALA A 404 -0.80 12.95 -23.28
N GLY A 405 -0.75 14.20 -23.76
CA GLY A 405 -0.83 14.52 -25.20
C GLY A 405 0.48 14.27 -25.93
N THR A 406 0.41 13.87 -27.20
CA THR A 406 1.53 13.40 -28.03
C THR A 406 1.32 13.80 -29.48
N ASP A 407 2.34 13.68 -30.32
CA ASP A 407 2.23 14.03 -31.75
C ASP A 407 1.25 13.11 -32.55
N ASP A 408 0.73 12.05 -31.93
CA ASP A 408 -0.16 11.03 -32.51
C ASP A 408 -1.60 11.08 -31.95
N GLY A 409 -1.87 12.01 -31.01
CA GLY A 409 -3.13 12.09 -30.25
C GLY A 409 -2.91 12.09 -28.74
N VAL A 410 -3.90 11.60 -28.00
CA VAL A 410 -3.75 11.25 -26.57
C VAL A 410 -3.26 9.82 -26.42
N TRP A 411 -2.37 9.62 -25.46
CA TRP A 411 -1.89 8.33 -24.97
C TRP A 411 -2.13 8.21 -23.47
N ALA A 412 -2.33 6.99 -22.99
CA ALA A 412 -2.40 6.66 -21.57
C ALA A 412 -1.62 5.38 -21.26
N VAL A 413 -1.28 5.19 -19.99
CA VAL A 413 -0.70 3.97 -19.44
C VAL A 413 -1.42 3.59 -18.15
N THR A 414 -1.69 2.29 -17.97
CA THR A 414 -1.94 1.71 -16.65
C THR A 414 -0.69 0.96 -16.22
N LEU A 415 -0.27 1.22 -14.99
CA LEU A 415 0.86 0.55 -14.36
C LEU A 415 0.35 -0.28 -13.20
N LEU A 416 0.80 -1.52 -13.12
CA LEU A 416 0.57 -2.42 -11.99
C LEU A 416 1.78 -2.33 -11.05
N TYR A 417 1.52 -1.92 -9.82
CA TYR A 417 2.44 -1.88 -8.71
C TYR A 417 2.28 -3.17 -7.96
N GLN A 418 3.19 -4.09 -8.25
CA GLN A 418 3.28 -5.31 -7.48
C GLN A 418 3.84 -4.92 -6.10
N PRO A 419 3.40 -5.59 -5.02
CA PRO A 419 4.20 -5.67 -3.81
C PRO A 419 5.65 -6.10 -4.13
N GLY A 420 6.58 -5.99 -3.18
CA GLY A 420 7.88 -6.69 -3.30
C GLY A 420 7.68 -8.21 -3.34
N PRO A 421 8.68 -9.06 -3.06
CA PRO A 421 7.92 -10.95 -2.38
C PRO A 421 6.56 -10.84 -1.71
N ALA A 422 5.79 -11.89 -1.90
CA ALA A 422 5.28 -12.56 -0.73
C ALA A 422 6.40 -13.47 -0.21
N ASP A 423 6.94 -13.17 0.98
CA ASP A 423 7.81 -14.10 1.71
C ASP A 423 7.05 -15.41 1.96
N ASP A 424 7.74 -16.54 1.90
CA ASP A 424 7.08 -17.84 2.07
C ASP A 424 6.84 -18.17 3.54
N ALA A 425 5.65 -18.66 3.85
CA ALA A 425 5.32 -19.29 5.11
C ALA A 425 4.80 -20.72 4.87
N ARG A 426 5.32 -21.69 5.62
CA ARG A 426 4.94 -23.11 5.51
C ARG A 426 4.73 -23.71 6.88
N THR A 427 3.68 -24.51 7.01
CA THR A 427 3.43 -25.33 8.20
C THR A 427 3.54 -26.80 7.82
N LEU A 428 4.32 -27.55 8.57
CA LEU A 428 4.54 -28.99 8.41
C LEU A 428 4.55 -29.67 9.77
N ARG A 429 4.68 -31.00 9.78
CA ARG A 429 4.94 -31.78 10.99
C ARG A 429 6.45 -32.01 11.13
N GLU A 430 6.94 -32.25 12.34
CA GLU A 430 8.27 -32.83 12.50
C GLU A 430 8.36 -34.19 11.80
N ASP A 431 9.59 -34.65 11.52
CA ASP A 431 9.91 -35.83 10.72
C ASP A 431 9.30 -35.88 9.29
N THR A 432 8.73 -34.77 8.79
CA THR A 432 8.21 -34.67 7.41
C THR A 432 9.04 -33.74 6.53
N THR A 433 9.24 -34.13 5.28
CA THR A 433 9.93 -33.30 4.28
C THR A 433 8.93 -32.40 3.54
N SER A 434 9.14 -31.09 3.60
CA SER A 434 8.47 -30.11 2.74
C SER A 434 9.27 -29.91 1.45
N THR A 435 8.62 -30.16 0.30
CA THR A 435 9.11 -29.74 -1.03
C THR A 435 8.18 -28.68 -1.59
N THR A 436 8.71 -27.53 -1.99
CA THR A 436 7.93 -26.36 -2.44
C THR A 436 8.70 -25.57 -3.50
N ASN A 437 7.99 -24.96 -4.46
CA ASN A 437 8.59 -23.93 -5.30
C ASN A 437 8.23 -22.54 -4.76
N ILE A 438 9.24 -21.78 -4.31
CA ILE A 438 9.08 -20.50 -3.60
C ILE A 438 8.93 -19.30 -4.55
N LEU A 439 9.48 -19.39 -5.77
CA LEU A 439 9.36 -18.35 -6.81
C LEU A 439 7.93 -18.22 -7.39
N ARG A 440 6.98 -19.05 -6.93
CA ARG A 440 5.60 -19.15 -7.41
C ARG A 440 4.72 -18.01 -6.90
N ASN A 441 4.98 -17.53 -5.68
CA ASN A 441 4.27 -16.44 -5.02
C ASN A 441 4.95 -15.08 -5.21
N ASP A 442 6.21 -15.07 -5.65
CA ASP A 442 6.91 -13.83 -5.98
C ASP A 442 6.26 -13.06 -7.14
N PRO A 443 6.42 -11.72 -7.18
CA PRO A 443 6.07 -10.87 -8.31
C PRO A 443 7.10 -10.97 -9.46
N GLY A 444 7.06 -10.04 -10.42
CA GLY A 444 8.04 -9.94 -11.50
C GLY A 444 7.61 -10.58 -12.83
N VAL A 445 8.17 -10.06 -13.92
CA VAL A 445 8.03 -10.57 -15.29
C VAL A 445 9.44 -10.86 -15.82
N GLY A 446 9.63 -12.01 -16.45
CA GLY A 446 10.94 -12.51 -16.89
C GLY A 446 11.17 -13.95 -16.43
N ALA A 447 12.35 -14.51 -16.71
CA ALA A 447 12.79 -15.77 -16.16
C ALA A 447 13.27 -15.55 -14.71
N LYS A 448 12.61 -16.20 -13.75
CA LYS A 448 12.96 -16.10 -12.33
C LYS A 448 13.99 -17.15 -11.92
N THR A 449 14.97 -16.77 -11.11
CA THR A 449 15.96 -17.70 -10.56
C THR A 449 16.38 -17.36 -9.13
N VAL A 450 16.75 -18.38 -8.36
CA VAL A 450 17.38 -18.23 -7.03
C VAL A 450 18.90 -18.16 -7.15
N GLY A 451 19.52 -17.25 -6.38
CA GLY A 451 20.96 -17.13 -6.16
C GLY A 451 21.38 -17.38 -4.70
N GLY A 452 22.14 -16.44 -4.13
CA GLY A 452 22.77 -16.57 -2.80
C GLY A 452 21.75 -16.85 -1.70
N HIS A 453 22.04 -17.77 -0.78
CA HIS A 453 21.09 -18.16 0.27
C HIS A 453 21.79 -18.55 1.57
N THR A 454 21.07 -18.41 2.68
CA THR A 454 21.47 -18.92 4.00
C THR A 454 20.95 -20.35 4.20
N GLN A 455 21.38 -20.99 5.29
CA GLN A 455 20.90 -22.30 5.71
C GLN A 455 19.91 -22.12 6.89
N PRO A 456 18.82 -22.91 6.97
CA PRO A 456 18.02 -23.02 8.18
C PRO A 456 18.86 -23.54 9.35
N SER A 457 18.51 -23.17 10.59
CA SER A 457 19.29 -23.58 11.79
C SER A 457 18.86 -24.93 12.37
N HIS A 458 17.72 -25.49 11.94
CA HIS A 458 17.16 -26.73 12.46
C HIS A 458 16.75 -27.71 11.34
N ALA A 459 17.49 -27.75 10.23
CA ALA A 459 17.31 -28.72 9.17
C ALA A 459 18.30 -29.90 9.26
N ALA A 460 17.80 -31.14 9.21
CA ALA A 460 18.63 -32.31 8.92
C ALA A 460 18.98 -32.42 7.43
N ALA A 461 18.09 -31.94 6.56
CA ALA A 461 18.34 -31.84 5.13
C ALA A 461 17.72 -30.55 4.56
N PHE A 462 18.56 -29.76 3.88
CA PHE A 462 18.12 -28.59 3.14
C PHE A 462 18.76 -28.56 1.76
N SER A 463 17.98 -28.19 0.74
CA SER A 463 18.50 -27.86 -0.59
C SER A 463 17.56 -26.92 -1.33
N ILE A 464 18.11 -26.15 -2.28
CA ILE A 464 17.35 -25.20 -3.08
C ILE A 464 17.88 -25.16 -4.51
N SER A 465 16.98 -25.28 -5.49
CA SER A 465 17.35 -25.17 -6.91
C SER A 465 17.36 -23.71 -7.36
N SER A 466 18.18 -23.41 -8.38
CA SER A 466 18.11 -22.12 -9.09
C SER A 466 16.75 -21.84 -9.73
N THR A 467 15.87 -22.84 -9.86
CA THR A 467 14.49 -22.69 -10.34
C THR A 467 13.45 -22.55 -9.21
N GLY A 468 13.90 -22.34 -7.97
CA GLY A 468 13.02 -22.05 -6.83
C GLY A 468 12.49 -23.26 -6.07
N THR A 469 12.85 -24.48 -6.45
CA THR A 469 12.42 -25.69 -5.72
C THR A 469 13.29 -25.86 -4.48
N ALA A 470 12.73 -25.51 -3.33
CA ALA A 470 13.30 -25.76 -2.01
C ALA A 470 12.81 -27.10 -1.44
N VAL A 471 13.70 -27.83 -0.80
CA VAL A 471 13.45 -29.04 -0.03
C VAL A 471 13.96 -28.80 1.39
N TYR A 472 13.10 -28.98 2.37
CA TYR A 472 13.38 -28.80 3.80
C TYR A 472 12.87 -30.03 4.57
N THR A 473 13.77 -30.66 5.31
CA THR A 473 13.45 -31.64 6.35
C THR A 473 14.02 -31.10 7.67
N PRO A 474 13.19 -30.93 8.72
CA PRO A 474 13.68 -30.51 10.02
C PRO A 474 14.65 -31.55 10.59
N SER A 475 15.40 -31.19 11.63
CA SER A 475 16.05 -32.17 12.49
C SER A 475 15.01 -33.13 13.07
N PRO A 476 15.38 -34.41 13.34
CA PRO A 476 14.54 -35.29 14.14
C PRO A 476 14.17 -34.63 15.46
N ASP A 477 12.96 -34.90 15.94
CA ASP A 477 12.42 -34.38 17.21
C ASP A 477 12.37 -32.82 17.30
N PHE A 478 12.49 -32.09 16.18
CA PHE A 478 12.42 -30.62 16.18
C PHE A 478 11.03 -30.09 15.80
N TYR A 479 10.36 -29.50 16.79
CA TYR A 479 9.23 -28.59 16.59
C TYR A 479 9.59 -27.13 16.93
N GLY A 480 8.86 -26.19 16.33
CA GLY A 480 9.09 -24.75 16.53
C GLY A 480 9.12 -23.97 15.22
N THR A 481 9.95 -22.91 15.18
CA THR A 481 10.13 -22.06 14.00
C THR A 481 11.56 -22.12 13.52
N ASP A 482 11.74 -22.32 12.21
CA ASP A 482 13.02 -22.28 11.51
C ASP A 482 12.87 -21.42 10.24
N SER A 483 13.96 -20.86 9.71
CA SER A 483 13.88 -20.00 8.52
C SER A 483 15.20 -19.90 7.76
N PHE A 484 15.09 -19.60 6.47
CA PHE A 484 16.23 -19.23 5.62
C PHE A 484 15.90 -18.02 4.75
N THR A 485 16.94 -17.45 4.14
CA THR A 485 16.84 -16.36 3.18
C THR A 485 17.50 -16.74 1.86
N TYR A 486 17.02 -16.18 0.75
CA TYR A 486 17.59 -16.38 -0.58
C TYR A 486 17.54 -15.10 -1.40
N ASP A 487 18.39 -14.96 -2.42
CA ASP A 487 18.37 -13.85 -3.35
C ASP A 487 17.58 -14.25 -4.61
N GLU A 488 16.49 -13.54 -4.89
CA GLU A 488 15.73 -13.65 -6.13
C GLU A 488 16.40 -12.84 -7.25
N TYR A 489 16.39 -13.37 -8.46
CA TYR A 489 16.88 -12.73 -9.68
C TYR A 489 15.82 -12.83 -10.79
N LEU A 490 15.65 -11.76 -11.56
CA LEU A 490 14.85 -11.72 -12.80
C LEU A 490 15.77 -11.53 -14.01
N ASP A 491 15.67 -12.42 -14.99
CA ASP A 491 16.50 -12.43 -16.21
C ASP A 491 18.02 -12.33 -15.94
N GLY A 492 18.47 -12.87 -14.80
CA GLY A 492 19.87 -12.85 -14.35
C GLY A 492 20.30 -11.58 -13.61
N VAL A 493 19.41 -10.62 -13.40
CA VAL A 493 19.64 -9.42 -12.57
C VAL A 493 19.06 -9.64 -11.17
N TYR A 494 19.83 -9.33 -10.12
CA TYR A 494 19.36 -9.39 -8.74
C TYR A 494 18.10 -8.53 -8.54
N PHE A 495 17.13 -9.04 -7.80
CA PHE A 495 15.81 -8.45 -7.60
C PHE A 495 15.55 -8.12 -6.13
N ALA A 496 15.70 -9.09 -5.22
CA ALA A 496 15.58 -8.89 -3.78
C ALA A 496 16.13 -10.08 -2.98
N THR A 497 16.67 -9.83 -1.78
CA THR A 497 16.77 -10.86 -0.75
C THR A 497 15.38 -11.12 -0.16
N ARG A 498 15.09 -12.40 0.02
CA ARG A 498 13.79 -13.03 0.30
C ARG A 498 13.90 -13.89 1.55
N SER A 499 12.78 -14.16 2.24
CA SER A 499 12.74 -15.08 3.38
C SER A 499 11.70 -16.18 3.24
N VAL A 500 11.98 -17.31 3.90
CA VAL A 500 11.11 -18.50 3.96
C VAL A 500 11.06 -18.96 5.42
N THR A 501 9.86 -19.02 5.99
CA THR A 501 9.64 -19.43 7.38
C THR A 501 8.89 -20.76 7.45
N TYR A 502 9.44 -21.71 8.21
CA TYR A 502 8.82 -22.98 8.53
C TYR A 502 8.32 -22.96 9.98
N THR A 503 7.05 -23.30 10.17
CA THR A 503 6.47 -23.65 11.47
C THR A 503 6.30 -25.16 11.52
N VAL A 504 7.19 -25.82 12.27
CA VAL A 504 7.20 -27.27 12.45
C VAL A 504 6.31 -27.60 13.65
N LEU A 505 5.22 -28.32 13.41
CA LEU A 505 4.27 -28.75 14.42
C LEU A 505 4.75 -30.05 15.06
N ASN A 506 4.69 -30.08 16.39
CA ASN A 506 4.93 -31.30 17.15
C ASN A 506 3.96 -32.43 16.76
N VAL A 507 4.47 -33.65 16.71
CA VAL A 507 3.74 -34.89 16.54
C VAL A 507 4.25 -35.84 17.60
N ASN A 508 3.45 -36.08 18.65
CA ASN A 508 3.89 -36.94 19.74
C ASN A 508 4.52 -38.26 19.25
N ASP A 509 5.72 -38.53 19.73
CA ASP A 509 6.48 -39.74 19.49
C ASP A 509 6.53 -40.69 20.70
N GLY A 510 7.06 -41.88 20.47
CA GLY A 510 7.17 -42.94 21.47
C GLY A 510 8.45 -42.81 22.31
N PRO A 511 8.40 -43.03 23.64
CA PRO A 511 9.62 -43.12 24.41
C PRO A 511 10.44 -44.37 24.02
N THR A 512 11.75 -44.31 24.26
CA THR A 512 12.64 -45.48 24.16
C THR A 512 13.23 -45.76 25.53
N ALA A 513 12.82 -46.89 26.12
CA ALA A 513 13.32 -47.33 27.42
C ALA A 513 14.69 -48.03 27.28
N VAL A 514 15.55 -47.93 28.28
CA VAL A 514 16.91 -48.51 28.27
C VAL A 514 17.16 -49.38 29.51
N ASP A 515 17.76 -50.56 29.31
CA ASP A 515 18.04 -51.52 30.38
C ASP A 515 18.96 -50.96 31.48
N ASP A 516 18.73 -51.41 32.72
CA ASP A 516 19.33 -50.87 33.95
C ASP A 516 20.14 -51.92 34.74
N GLU A 517 21.30 -51.51 35.26
CA GLU A 517 22.04 -52.24 36.28
C GLU A 517 22.12 -51.42 37.59
N VAL A 518 21.35 -51.81 38.61
CA VAL A 518 21.22 -51.10 39.89
C VAL A 518 22.11 -51.68 41.00
N GLY A 519 23.22 -52.32 40.64
CA GLY A 519 24.30 -52.73 41.55
C GLY A 519 23.83 -53.55 42.76
N THR A 520 24.00 -53.01 43.97
CA THR A 520 23.54 -53.64 45.22
C THR A 520 22.57 -52.73 45.99
N VAL A 521 21.36 -53.23 46.29
CA VAL A 521 20.31 -52.50 47.02
C VAL A 521 20.02 -53.14 48.38
N SER A 522 19.38 -52.41 49.31
CA SER A 522 19.11 -52.94 50.66
C SER A 522 18.18 -54.17 50.63
N ASN A 523 18.55 -55.20 51.41
CA ASN A 523 17.72 -56.37 51.69
C ASN A 523 16.74 -56.15 52.87
N ARG A 524 16.98 -55.14 53.73
CA ARG A 524 16.18 -54.85 54.94
C ARG A 524 15.23 -53.66 54.75
N ALA A 525 15.73 -52.57 54.16
CA ALA A 525 14.95 -51.37 53.87
C ALA A 525 14.36 -51.42 52.45
N THR A 526 13.27 -50.68 52.22
CA THR A 526 12.78 -50.42 50.86
C THR A 526 13.74 -49.46 50.16
N ALA A 527 14.33 -49.88 49.04
CA ALA A 527 15.15 -49.02 48.21
C ALA A 527 14.27 -48.25 47.20
N TYR A 528 14.73 -47.07 46.80
CA TYR A 528 14.09 -46.21 45.81
C TYR A 528 14.99 -46.16 44.57
N LEU A 529 14.41 -46.37 43.38
CA LEU A 529 15.10 -46.39 42.10
C LEU A 529 14.46 -45.35 41.17
N GLY A 530 15.26 -44.39 40.70
CA GLY A 530 14.90 -43.52 39.57
C GLY A 530 15.74 -43.97 38.39
N LEU A 531 15.10 -44.57 37.38
CA LEU A 531 15.78 -45.23 36.26
C LEU A 531 15.71 -44.40 34.96
N MET A 532 14.61 -43.67 34.74
CA MET A 532 14.27 -42.90 33.51
C MET A 532 15.22 -41.72 33.17
N SER A 533 16.47 -41.77 33.64
CA SER A 533 17.59 -40.90 33.28
C SER A 533 18.43 -41.42 32.10
N ASN A 534 18.29 -42.69 31.73
CA ASN A 534 18.83 -43.30 30.50
C ASN A 534 17.79 -43.38 29.36
N ASP A 535 16.50 -43.44 29.72
CA ASP A 535 15.36 -43.41 28.80
C ASP A 535 15.33 -42.13 27.94
N LEU A 536 15.02 -42.28 26.65
CA LEU A 536 14.76 -41.17 25.73
C LEU A 536 13.27 -40.92 25.59
N ASN A 537 12.85 -39.66 25.59
CA ASN A 537 11.49 -39.23 25.28
C ASN A 537 11.56 -37.90 24.51
N PRO A 538 11.34 -37.91 23.17
CA PRO A 538 11.38 -36.70 22.34
C PRO A 538 10.51 -35.56 22.89
N ASP A 539 9.25 -35.86 23.21
CA ASP A 539 8.28 -34.94 23.84
C ASP A 539 8.57 -34.68 25.35
N GLY A 540 9.84 -34.62 25.78
CA GLY A 540 10.26 -34.61 27.18
C GLY A 540 9.62 -33.53 28.06
N ASP A 541 9.39 -32.35 27.48
CA ASP A 541 8.86 -31.14 28.13
C ASP A 541 7.33 -30.98 27.97
N LEU A 542 6.75 -31.44 26.85
CA LEU A 542 5.30 -31.48 26.63
C LEU A 542 4.62 -32.66 27.34
N HIS A 543 5.24 -33.83 27.31
CA HIS A 543 4.63 -35.13 27.61
C HIS A 543 5.58 -36.02 28.46
N PRO A 544 5.95 -35.59 29.68
CA PRO A 544 7.01 -36.22 30.49
C PRO A 544 6.74 -37.68 30.89
N LEU A 545 7.81 -38.47 30.95
CA LEU A 545 7.80 -39.90 31.26
C LEU A 545 7.29 -40.25 32.66
N ARG A 546 6.55 -41.37 32.73
CA ARG A 546 6.10 -42.02 33.98
C ARG A 546 6.08 -43.54 33.83
N TYR A 547 6.31 -44.25 34.93
CA TYR A 547 6.14 -45.71 34.98
C TYR A 547 4.65 -46.10 34.88
N LEU A 548 4.29 -46.86 33.85
CA LEU A 548 2.96 -47.45 33.70
C LEU A 548 2.80 -48.71 34.55
N SER A 549 3.78 -49.62 34.50
CA SER A 549 3.73 -50.94 35.13
C SER A 549 5.12 -51.51 35.40
N THR A 550 5.19 -52.55 36.25
CA THR A 550 6.39 -53.35 36.52
C THR A 550 6.03 -54.82 36.64
N THR A 551 6.91 -55.71 36.18
CA THR A 551 6.88 -57.12 36.61
C THR A 551 7.47 -57.26 38.01
N GLN A 552 7.38 -58.44 38.61
CA GLN A 552 7.92 -58.71 39.94
C GLN A 552 9.12 -59.65 39.85
N PRO A 553 10.24 -59.39 40.54
CA PRO A 553 11.33 -60.36 40.67
C PRO A 553 10.86 -61.55 41.52
N SER A 554 11.40 -62.75 41.27
CA SER A 554 11.01 -63.96 42.01
C SER A 554 11.29 -63.89 43.52
N ASN A 555 12.30 -63.11 43.91
CA ASN A 555 12.83 -62.99 45.27
C ASN A 555 12.57 -61.61 45.93
N GLY A 556 11.65 -60.82 45.39
CA GLY A 556 11.23 -59.55 46.00
C GLY A 556 9.96 -58.99 45.38
N TYR A 557 9.70 -57.71 45.66
CA TYR A 557 8.56 -57.00 45.07
C TYR A 557 8.92 -55.56 44.72
N VAL A 558 8.31 -55.07 43.62
CA VAL A 558 8.49 -53.75 43.04
C VAL A 558 7.14 -53.04 42.98
N THR A 559 7.12 -51.75 43.36
CA THR A 559 5.91 -50.92 43.40
C THR A 559 6.19 -49.51 42.88
N LEU A 560 5.18 -48.90 42.27
CA LEU A 560 5.27 -47.52 41.77
C LEU A 560 5.17 -46.51 42.94
N ALA A 561 5.91 -45.40 42.84
CA ALA A 561 5.95 -44.34 43.84
C ALA A 561 6.03 -42.94 43.19
N ASN A 562 5.89 -41.91 44.03
CA ASN A 562 6.03 -40.49 43.66
C ASN A 562 5.27 -40.12 42.38
N ASP A 563 3.96 -40.38 42.35
CA ASP A 563 3.11 -40.14 41.17
C ASP A 563 3.66 -40.79 39.88
N LYS A 564 4.12 -42.04 40.02
CA LYS A 564 4.74 -42.86 38.96
C LYS A 564 6.10 -42.37 38.44
N THR A 565 6.82 -41.50 39.16
CA THR A 565 8.17 -41.04 38.76
C THR A 565 9.32 -41.85 39.38
N VAL A 566 9.05 -42.73 40.36
CA VAL A 566 10.08 -43.50 41.08
C VAL A 566 9.57 -44.93 41.32
N LEU A 567 10.46 -45.92 41.28
CA LEU A 567 10.16 -47.30 41.71
C LEU A 567 10.65 -47.55 43.14
N LYS A 568 9.93 -48.42 43.86
CA LYS A 568 10.32 -48.95 45.17
C LYS A 568 10.52 -50.45 45.08
N ILE A 569 11.70 -50.94 45.43
CA ILE A 569 12.02 -52.38 45.51
C ILE A 569 12.30 -52.82 46.95
N LYS A 570 11.92 -54.05 47.30
CA LYS A 570 12.32 -54.71 48.54
C LYS A 570 12.39 -56.24 48.37
N ALA A 571 13.35 -56.87 49.03
CA ALA A 571 13.51 -58.33 49.04
C ALA A 571 12.37 -59.06 49.79
N HIS A 572 12.10 -60.30 49.39
CA HIS A 572 11.36 -61.26 50.21
C HIS A 572 12.24 -61.73 51.39
N PRO A 573 11.65 -62.09 52.55
CA PRO A 573 12.42 -62.60 53.68
C PRO A 573 13.23 -63.85 53.30
N GLY A 574 14.54 -63.82 53.59
CA GLY A 574 15.48 -64.91 53.30
C GLY A 574 16.43 -64.64 52.12
N HIS A 575 16.02 -63.83 51.15
CA HIS A 575 16.72 -63.64 49.87
C HIS A 575 17.84 -62.58 49.93
N ALA A 576 18.73 -62.69 50.93
CA ALA A 576 19.88 -61.79 51.10
C ALA A 576 21.10 -62.28 50.30
N GLY A 577 21.72 -61.39 49.51
CA GLY A 577 22.84 -61.73 48.63
C GLY A 577 22.44 -62.30 47.27
N GLU A 578 21.14 -62.41 46.98
CA GLU A 578 20.65 -62.94 45.70
C GLU A 578 20.54 -61.85 44.61
N PRO A 579 20.80 -62.19 43.33
CA PRO A 579 20.48 -61.33 42.21
C PRO A 579 18.96 -61.26 41.99
N PHE A 580 18.48 -60.13 41.47
CA PHE A 580 17.09 -59.94 41.05
C PHE A 580 17.04 -59.40 39.62
N THR A 581 15.91 -59.63 38.94
CA THR A 581 15.59 -58.95 37.68
C THR A 581 14.08 -58.73 37.56
N PHE A 582 13.67 -57.61 36.98
CA PHE A 582 12.29 -57.30 36.66
C PHE A 582 12.23 -56.34 35.46
N GLY A 583 11.16 -56.41 34.67
CA GLY A 583 10.91 -55.45 33.60
C GLY A 583 10.03 -54.30 34.10
N TYR A 584 10.21 -53.11 33.53
CA TYR A 584 9.28 -51.99 33.69
C TYR A 584 8.71 -51.55 32.34
N THR A 585 7.60 -50.82 32.42
CA THR A 585 7.00 -50.12 31.29
C THR A 585 6.94 -48.64 31.63
N VAL A 586 7.54 -47.80 30.80
CA VAL A 586 7.31 -46.35 30.83
C VAL A 586 6.24 -45.96 29.83
N GLN A 587 5.61 -44.82 30.08
CA GLN A 587 4.62 -44.19 29.23
C GLN A 587 4.86 -42.68 29.22
N ASN A 588 4.72 -42.06 28.05
CA ASN A 588 4.75 -40.61 27.92
C ASN A 588 3.40 -39.97 28.34
N GLY A 589 3.28 -38.65 28.19
CA GLY A 589 2.06 -37.91 28.55
C GLY A 589 0.79 -38.23 27.74
N THR A 590 0.87 -38.86 26.57
CA THR A 590 -0.28 -39.13 25.68
C THR A 590 -0.73 -40.58 25.65
N GLY A 591 0.17 -41.52 25.98
CA GLY A 591 -0.15 -42.93 26.11
C GLY A 591 0.80 -43.90 25.41
N MET A 592 1.79 -43.43 24.64
CA MET A 592 2.79 -44.30 24.00
C MET A 592 3.74 -44.89 25.05
N THR A 593 4.11 -46.16 24.87
CA THR A 593 4.81 -46.97 25.90
C THR A 593 6.07 -47.64 25.40
N SER A 594 7.05 -47.83 26.29
CA SER A 594 8.28 -48.58 26.04
C SER A 594 8.66 -49.43 27.25
N THR A 595 9.50 -50.44 27.07
CA THR A 595 9.83 -51.43 28.12
C THR A 595 11.31 -51.76 28.16
N ALA A 596 11.87 -51.80 29.37
CA ALA A 596 13.26 -52.18 29.65
C ALA A 596 13.35 -53.09 30.89
N VAL A 597 14.51 -53.72 31.07
CA VAL A 597 14.81 -54.70 32.12
C VAL A 597 15.80 -54.12 33.12
N VAL A 598 15.49 -54.29 34.41
CA VAL A 598 16.38 -53.97 35.53
C VAL A 598 17.06 -55.23 36.02
N THR A 599 18.34 -55.12 36.35
CA THR A 599 19.16 -56.14 37.00
C THR A 599 19.88 -55.58 38.22
N GLY A 600 20.14 -56.41 39.23
CA GLY A 600 20.86 -55.99 40.43
C GLY A 600 20.94 -57.10 41.47
N THR A 601 21.47 -56.81 42.65
CA THR A 601 21.64 -57.77 43.76
C THR A 601 21.09 -57.20 45.07
N PHE A 602 20.37 -58.02 45.84
CA PHE A 602 20.01 -57.66 47.21
C PHE A 602 21.23 -57.81 48.12
N ALA A 603 21.50 -56.81 48.96
CA ALA A 603 22.63 -56.82 49.88
C ALA A 603 22.71 -58.14 50.68
N GLY A 604 23.94 -58.60 50.95
CA GLY A 604 24.17 -59.74 51.83
C GLY A 604 23.69 -59.46 53.26
N LEU A 605 23.67 -60.50 54.08
CA LEU A 605 23.69 -60.29 55.53
C LEU A 605 25.09 -59.78 55.89
N GLY A 606 25.18 -58.51 56.28
CA GLY A 606 26.39 -57.99 56.92
C GLY A 606 26.68 -58.73 58.25
N PRO A 607 27.94 -58.71 58.70
CA PRO A 607 28.35 -59.34 59.96
C PRO A 607 27.65 -58.74 61.19
#